data_AF-A0A9D4AZQ4-F1
#
_entry.id   AF-A0A9D4AZQ4-F1
#
_cell.length_a   1.000
_cell.length_b   1.000
_cell.length_c   1.000
_cell.angle_alpha   90.00
_cell.angle_beta   90.00
_cell.angle_gamma   90.00
#
_symmetry.space_group_name_H-M   'P 1'
#
loop_
_entity.id
_entity.type
_entity.pdbx_description
1 polymer ?
#
loop_
_entity_poly.entity_id
_entity_poly.type
_entity_poly.pdbx_seq_one_letter_code
_entity_poly.pdbx_strand_id
1 'polypeptide(L)'
;MRIDAGIPTCSFIRFADWRFIHHAQLNCVPLNGAIHHGNPDKRCWKCGYAMETLPHVLCSCKPHGRAWQLRHNAVQDRLVKAIALHLGEIAVNRAIPSTDSPLRPDIVVMDEDRKKIIHVDVTIPFENRTMAFRQARARKLEKYAPLADTLRAKGYEVHTDTLIVGTLGAWDPLNERVLRTCGVGRRYAQLMRRLMVSDAIRWSRDIYTEHVTGHRQYQE
;
A
#
# COMPACT_ATOMS: atom_id res chain seq x y z
N MET A 1 23.18 5.40 -30.57
CA MET A 1 23.76 6.06 -29.39
C MET A 1 23.24 5.34 -28.15
N ARG A 2 24.10 4.55 -27.50
CA ARG A 2 23.77 3.67 -26.37
C ARG A 2 23.50 4.52 -25.13
N ILE A 3 22.40 4.26 -24.43
CA ILE A 3 22.23 4.61 -23.03
C ILE A 3 21.77 3.35 -22.29
N ASP A 4 22.69 2.39 -22.17
CA ASP A 4 22.61 1.37 -21.13
C ASP A 4 23.24 1.97 -19.87
N ALA A 5 22.46 2.75 -19.13
CA ALA A 5 22.75 3.06 -17.74
C ALA A 5 21.92 2.08 -16.90
N GLY A 6 22.51 0.95 -16.56
CA GLY A 6 21.95 0.04 -15.58
C GLY A 6 21.69 0.79 -14.28
N ILE A 7 20.42 1.07 -14.00
CA ILE A 7 19.99 1.67 -12.74
C ILE A 7 20.48 0.73 -11.62
N PRO A 8 21.36 1.18 -10.70
CA PRO A 8 21.83 0.36 -9.61
C PRO A 8 20.64 -0.15 -8.82
N THR A 9 20.65 -1.43 -8.46
CA THR A 9 19.61 -2.10 -7.66
C THR A 9 19.40 -1.47 -6.28
N CYS A 10 20.22 -0.49 -5.89
CA CYS A 10 20.18 0.25 -4.63
C CYS A 10 19.86 1.75 -4.76
N SER A 11 19.49 2.28 -5.94
CA SER A 11 19.33 3.74 -6.11
C SER A 11 18.08 4.35 -5.45
N PHE A 12 17.11 3.53 -5.04
CA PHE A 12 15.80 4.01 -4.59
C PHE A 12 15.58 3.88 -3.07
N ILE A 13 16.45 3.17 -2.35
CA ILE A 13 16.31 2.90 -0.92
C ILE A 13 17.45 3.61 -0.15
N ARG A 14 17.13 4.31 0.94
CA ARG A 14 18.16 4.96 1.77
C ARG A 14 18.90 3.87 2.55
N PHE A 15 20.17 4.07 2.89
CA PHE A 15 20.93 3.09 3.68
C PHE A 15 20.24 2.76 5.02
N ALA A 16 19.62 3.75 5.65
CA ALA A 16 18.85 3.56 6.89
C ALA A 16 17.60 2.68 6.70
N ASP A 17 16.92 2.79 5.56
CA ASP A 17 15.75 1.98 5.21
C ASP A 17 16.18 0.52 4.97
N TRP A 18 17.30 0.31 4.27
CA TRP A 18 17.91 -1.02 4.08
C TRP A 18 18.34 -1.66 5.40
N ARG A 19 18.98 -0.91 6.31
CA ARG A 19 19.37 -1.45 7.62
C ARG A 19 18.13 -1.83 8.45
N PHE A 20 17.09 -1.00 8.42
CA PHE A 20 15.84 -1.28 9.13
C PHE A 20 15.17 -2.56 8.61
N ILE A 21 15.07 -2.74 7.29
CA ILE A 21 14.21 -3.77 6.72
C ILE A 21 14.66 -5.20 7.07
N HIS A 22 15.98 -5.46 7.09
CA HIS A 22 16.51 -6.77 7.44
C HIS A 22 16.18 -7.17 8.87
N HIS A 23 16.35 -6.26 9.83
CA HIS A 23 15.97 -6.52 11.22
C HIS A 23 14.45 -6.64 11.38
N ALA A 24 13.69 -5.80 10.70
CA ALA A 24 12.23 -5.80 10.77
C ALA A 24 11.61 -7.11 10.26
N GLN A 25 12.12 -7.63 9.13
CA GLN A 25 11.65 -8.90 8.55
C GLN A 25 11.98 -10.11 9.43
N LEU A 26 13.11 -10.08 10.14
CA LEU A 26 13.48 -11.10 11.12
C LEU A 26 12.81 -10.91 12.49
N ASN A 27 11.97 -9.87 12.64
CA ASN A 27 11.37 -9.47 13.92
C ASN A 27 12.41 -9.22 15.02
N CYS A 28 13.57 -8.69 14.65
CA CYS A 28 14.70 -8.38 15.54
C CYS A 28 14.82 -6.88 15.87
N VAL A 29 13.72 -6.12 15.73
CA VAL A 29 13.68 -4.71 16.11
C VAL A 29 13.25 -4.55 17.57
N PRO A 30 13.90 -3.68 18.36
CA PRO A 30 13.55 -3.50 19.76
C PRO A 30 12.15 -2.87 19.88
N LEU A 31 11.24 -3.64 20.46
CA LEU A 31 9.88 -3.27 20.88
C LEU A 31 9.55 -4.09 22.14
N ASN A 32 8.67 -3.59 23.00
CA ASN A 32 8.36 -4.26 24.28
C ASN A 32 7.86 -5.71 24.08
N GLY A 33 7.10 -5.94 23.01
CA GLY A 33 6.60 -7.27 22.63
C GLY A 33 7.69 -8.26 22.18
N ALA A 34 8.88 -7.79 21.78
CA ALA A 34 9.98 -8.63 21.30
C ALA A 34 10.96 -9.06 22.41
N ILE A 35 10.84 -8.50 23.63
CA ILE A 35 11.74 -8.86 24.73
C ILE A 35 11.35 -10.27 25.24
N HIS A 36 12.24 -11.26 25.16
CA HIS A 36 11.89 -12.63 25.58
C HIS A 36 12.29 -12.98 27.03
N HIS A 37 13.18 -12.20 27.63
CA HIS A 37 13.70 -12.48 28.97
C HIS A 37 13.06 -11.58 30.04
N GLY A 38 12.83 -12.16 31.23
CA GLY A 38 12.20 -11.50 32.37
C GLY A 38 10.67 -11.38 32.24
N ASN A 39 10.06 -10.56 33.10
CA ASN A 39 8.64 -10.23 33.06
C ASN A 39 8.40 -8.73 32.83
N PRO A 40 8.93 -8.13 31.75
CA PRO A 40 8.73 -6.71 31.46
C PRO A 40 7.31 -6.44 30.95
N ASP A 41 6.83 -5.22 31.15
CA ASP A 41 5.57 -4.76 30.57
C ASP A 41 5.63 -4.84 29.03
N LYS A 42 4.67 -5.54 28.43
CA LYS A 42 4.56 -5.77 26.98
C LYS A 42 3.73 -4.72 26.27
N ARG A 43 3.06 -3.86 27.02
CA ARG A 43 2.13 -2.89 26.46
C ARG A 43 2.87 -1.89 25.58
N CYS A 44 2.18 -1.44 24.55
CA CYS A 44 2.63 -0.35 23.70
C CYS A 44 2.76 0.92 24.53
N TRP A 45 3.97 1.48 24.60
CA TRP A 45 4.22 2.63 25.46
C TRP A 45 3.50 3.89 24.96
N LYS A 46 3.19 3.97 23.66
CA LYS A 46 2.47 5.10 23.07
C LYS A 46 0.95 5.05 23.24
N CYS A 47 0.33 3.86 23.12
CA CYS A 47 -1.13 3.77 23.07
C CYS A 47 -1.75 2.75 24.04
N GLY A 48 -0.95 2.07 24.85
CA GLY A 48 -1.41 1.12 25.88
C GLY A 48 -1.91 -0.23 25.36
N TYR A 49 -1.84 -0.49 24.05
CA TYR A 49 -2.23 -1.79 23.48
C TYR A 49 -1.45 -2.94 24.11
N ALA A 50 -2.09 -4.10 24.32
CA ALA A 50 -1.58 -5.19 25.15
C ALA A 50 -0.19 -5.71 24.76
N MET A 51 0.14 -5.74 23.46
CA MET A 51 1.44 -6.19 22.98
C MET A 51 2.02 -5.25 21.93
N GLU A 52 3.13 -4.61 22.25
CA GLU A 52 3.91 -3.78 21.33
C GLU A 52 4.69 -4.63 20.34
N THR A 53 3.99 -5.12 19.32
CA THR A 53 4.58 -5.90 18.23
C THR A 53 4.81 -5.02 17.01
N LEU A 54 5.68 -5.46 16.09
CA LEU A 54 5.90 -4.72 14.84
C LEU A 54 4.63 -4.57 13.99
N PRO A 55 3.77 -5.61 13.82
CA PRO A 55 2.46 -5.44 13.19
C PRO A 55 1.59 -4.37 13.87
N HIS A 56 1.59 -4.34 15.21
CA HIS A 56 0.88 -3.30 15.94
C HIS A 56 1.42 -1.91 15.60
N VAL A 57 2.73 -1.69 15.74
CA VAL A 57 3.35 -0.38 15.50
C VAL A 57 3.13 0.10 14.06
N LEU A 58 3.29 -0.78 13.07
CA LEU A 58 3.23 -0.41 11.65
C LEU A 58 1.83 -0.33 11.07
N CYS A 59 0.82 -0.95 11.68
CA CYS A 59 -0.52 -1.07 11.08
C CYS A 59 -1.70 -0.76 12.01
N SER A 60 -1.50 -0.65 13.34
CA SER A 60 -2.63 -0.58 14.29
C SER A 60 -2.44 0.34 15.51
N CYS A 61 -1.24 0.84 15.76
CA CYS A 61 -0.94 1.87 16.76
C CYS A 61 -1.50 3.26 16.38
N LYS A 62 -2.71 3.58 16.84
CA LYS A 62 -3.49 4.78 16.45
C LYS A 62 -2.73 6.11 16.41
N PRO A 63 -1.76 6.42 17.30
CA PRO A 63 -0.93 7.62 17.19
C PRO A 63 -0.25 7.81 15.83
N HIS A 64 -0.03 6.73 15.09
CA HIS A 64 0.61 6.72 13.77
C HIS A 64 -0.38 6.75 12.59
N GLY A 65 -1.67 6.96 12.85
CA GLY A 65 -2.73 6.90 11.83
C GLY A 65 -2.45 7.78 10.60
N ARG A 66 -1.96 9.01 10.83
CA ARG A 66 -1.58 9.94 9.75
C ARG A 66 -0.44 9.38 8.89
N ALA A 67 0.58 8.79 9.51
CA ALA A 67 1.70 8.18 8.80
C ALA A 67 1.26 7.00 7.94
N TRP A 68 0.31 6.19 8.39
CA TRP A 68 -0.24 5.09 7.58
C TRP A 68 -0.96 5.61 6.35
N GLN A 69 -1.73 6.68 6.50
CA GLN A 69 -2.41 7.34 5.38
C GLN A 69 -1.39 7.91 4.39
N LEU A 70 -0.32 8.56 4.87
CA LEU A 70 0.72 9.10 3.99
C LEU A 70 1.51 7.98 3.28
N ARG A 71 1.81 6.88 3.97
CA ARG A 71 2.40 5.67 3.35
C ARG A 71 1.51 5.10 2.24
N HIS A 72 0.21 5.02 2.52
CA HIS A 72 -0.79 4.60 1.54
C HIS A 72 -0.80 5.53 0.32
N ASN A 73 -0.92 6.83 0.55
CA ASN A 73 -0.98 7.84 -0.49
C ASN A 73 0.28 7.84 -1.35
N ALA A 74 1.47 7.62 -0.78
CA ALA A 74 2.70 7.52 -1.55
C ALA A 74 2.65 6.40 -2.61
N VAL A 75 2.05 5.25 -2.30
CA VAL A 75 1.86 4.15 -3.26
C VAL A 75 0.71 4.46 -4.23
N GLN A 76 -0.39 5.04 -3.75
CA GLN A 76 -1.53 5.48 -4.57
C GLN A 76 -1.10 6.49 -5.64
N ASP A 77 -0.39 7.55 -5.25
CA ASP A 77 0.06 8.63 -6.13
C ASP A 77 1.01 8.12 -7.22
N ARG A 78 1.84 7.12 -6.90
CA ARG A 78 2.69 6.42 -7.87
C ARG A 78 1.84 5.71 -8.92
N LEU A 79 0.80 4.99 -8.50
CA LEU A 79 -0.10 4.30 -9.43
C LEU A 79 -0.88 5.31 -10.29
N VAL A 80 -1.46 6.34 -9.67
CA VAL A 80 -2.21 7.39 -10.38
C VAL A 80 -1.37 8.03 -11.48
N LYS A 81 -0.11 8.39 -11.19
CA LYS A 81 0.83 8.95 -12.18
C LYS A 81 1.22 7.98 -13.30
N ALA A 82 1.05 6.67 -13.09
CA ALA A 82 1.41 5.64 -14.04
C ALA A 82 0.24 5.18 -14.93
N ILE A 83 -1.01 5.49 -14.55
CA ILE A 83 -2.19 5.12 -15.34
C ILE A 83 -2.13 5.81 -16.71
N ALA A 84 -2.36 5.02 -17.76
CA ALA A 84 -2.36 5.56 -19.10
C ALA A 84 -3.59 6.45 -19.34
N LEU A 85 -3.37 7.70 -19.74
CA LEU A 85 -4.42 8.73 -19.86
C LEU A 85 -5.51 8.38 -20.89
N HIS A 86 -5.22 7.52 -21.86
CA HIS A 86 -6.18 7.08 -22.87
C HIS A 86 -7.20 6.05 -22.35
N LEU A 87 -7.08 5.62 -21.08
CA LEU A 87 -8.02 4.67 -20.46
C LEU A 87 -9.27 5.34 -19.88
N GLY A 88 -9.31 6.67 -19.82
CA GLY A 88 -10.46 7.42 -19.33
C GLY A 88 -10.13 8.44 -18.24
N GLU A 89 -11.17 9.04 -17.68
CA GLU A 89 -11.07 10.04 -16.60
C GLU A 89 -10.67 9.36 -15.28
N ILE A 90 -9.68 9.91 -14.59
CA ILE A 90 -9.18 9.38 -13.32
C ILE A 90 -9.81 10.15 -12.14
N ALA A 91 -10.55 9.44 -11.30
CA ALA A 91 -11.04 9.94 -10.01
C ALA A 91 -10.29 9.25 -8.86
N VAL A 92 -9.89 10.05 -7.86
CA VAL A 92 -9.11 9.59 -6.70
C VAL A 92 -9.83 9.92 -5.41
N ASN A 93 -9.98 8.94 -4.50
CA ASN A 93 -10.58 9.10 -3.18
C ASN A 93 -11.97 9.77 -3.19
N ARG A 94 -12.80 9.47 -4.19
CA ARG A 94 -14.12 10.09 -4.42
C ARG A 94 -15.19 9.02 -4.64
N ALA A 95 -16.43 9.35 -4.27
CA ALA A 95 -17.57 8.52 -4.64
C ALA A 95 -17.77 8.58 -6.16
N ILE A 96 -18.22 7.46 -6.75
CA ILE A 96 -18.46 7.40 -8.18
C ILE A 96 -19.79 8.12 -8.46
N PRO A 97 -19.80 9.13 -9.35
CA PRO A 97 -21.03 9.85 -9.70
C PRO A 97 -22.14 8.90 -10.11
N SER A 98 -23.37 9.32 -9.86
CA SER A 98 -24.58 8.56 -10.19
C SER A 98 -24.75 7.25 -9.40
N THR A 99 -23.87 6.88 -8.46
CA THR A 99 -24.13 5.76 -7.54
C THR A 99 -24.61 6.29 -6.19
N ASP A 100 -25.62 5.66 -5.58
CA ASP A 100 -26.07 6.01 -4.21
C ASP A 100 -25.12 5.46 -3.12
N SER A 101 -23.91 5.04 -3.51
CA SER A 101 -22.94 4.45 -2.60
C SER A 101 -22.12 5.53 -1.91
N PRO A 102 -22.01 5.52 -0.56
CA PRO A 102 -21.11 6.41 0.16
C PRO A 102 -19.63 5.96 0.06
N LEU A 103 -19.36 4.85 -0.63
CA LEU A 103 -18.01 4.30 -0.76
C LEU A 103 -17.13 5.24 -1.58
N ARG A 104 -15.90 5.41 -1.10
CA ARG A 104 -14.84 6.17 -1.77
C ARG A 104 -13.72 5.21 -2.14
N PRO A 105 -13.75 4.62 -3.34
CA PRO A 105 -12.59 3.96 -3.94
C PRO A 105 -11.34 4.83 -3.92
N ASP A 106 -10.18 4.19 -3.84
CA ASP A 106 -8.90 4.90 -3.91
C ASP A 106 -8.67 5.45 -5.32
N ILE A 107 -8.87 4.62 -6.35
CA ILE A 107 -8.65 5.00 -7.75
C ILE A 107 -9.76 4.41 -8.62
N VAL A 108 -10.38 5.25 -9.44
CA VAL A 108 -11.34 4.86 -10.47
C VAL A 108 -10.93 5.49 -11.78
N VAL A 109 -10.90 4.69 -12.84
CA VAL A 109 -10.72 5.17 -14.22
C VAL A 109 -12.01 4.86 -14.97
N MET A 110 -12.63 5.87 -15.57
CA MET A 110 -13.92 5.76 -16.26
C MET A 110 -13.77 6.11 -17.74
N ASP A 111 -14.07 5.14 -18.61
CA ASP A 111 -14.19 5.30 -20.05
C ASP A 111 -15.68 5.31 -20.40
N GLU A 112 -16.26 6.50 -20.55
CA GLU A 112 -17.69 6.66 -20.84
C GLU A 112 -18.05 6.18 -22.25
N ASP A 113 -17.16 6.35 -23.23
CA ASP A 113 -17.37 5.97 -24.62
C ASP A 113 -17.47 4.45 -24.75
N ARG A 114 -16.58 3.72 -24.08
CA ARG A 114 -16.55 2.25 -24.10
C ARG A 114 -17.35 1.61 -22.97
N LYS A 115 -17.95 2.42 -22.10
CA LYS A 115 -18.62 1.99 -20.87
C LYS A 115 -17.74 1.03 -20.04
N LYS A 116 -16.49 1.40 -19.80
CA LYS A 116 -15.56 0.62 -18.96
C LYS A 116 -15.18 1.37 -17.70
N ILE A 117 -15.08 0.64 -16.59
CA ILE A 117 -14.60 1.16 -15.31
C ILE A 117 -13.50 0.27 -14.77
N ILE A 118 -12.35 0.87 -14.46
CA ILE A 118 -11.27 0.24 -13.72
C ILE A 118 -11.25 0.82 -12.32
N HIS A 119 -11.57 0.01 -11.33
CA HIS A 119 -11.52 0.35 -9.93
C HIS A 119 -10.34 -0.38 -9.27
N VAL A 120 -9.39 0.40 -8.73
CA VAL A 120 -8.24 -0.13 -7.98
C VAL A 120 -8.20 0.48 -6.59
N ASP A 121 -8.15 -0.40 -5.60
CA ASP A 121 -7.92 -0.03 -4.20
C ASP A 121 -6.45 -0.34 -3.81
N VAL A 122 -5.83 0.48 -2.97
CA VAL A 122 -4.46 0.27 -2.48
C VAL A 122 -4.53 -0.23 -1.04
N THR A 123 -3.79 -1.30 -0.75
CA THR A 123 -3.75 -1.88 0.60
C THR A 123 -2.32 -2.17 1.00
N ILE A 124 -1.94 -1.73 2.20
CA ILE A 124 -0.59 -1.92 2.76
C ILE A 124 -0.66 -2.74 4.05
N PRO A 125 -0.83 -4.07 3.96
CA PRO A 125 -0.95 -4.92 5.13
C PRO A 125 0.42 -5.29 5.71
N PHE A 126 0.45 -5.74 6.95
CA PHE A 126 1.64 -6.42 7.47
C PHE A 126 1.80 -7.78 6.77
N GLU A 127 3.00 -8.09 6.29
CA GLU A 127 3.27 -9.23 5.41
C GLU A 127 3.43 -10.58 6.13
N ASN A 128 2.42 -10.97 6.91
CA ASN A 128 2.34 -12.28 7.56
C ASN A 128 1.98 -13.39 6.55
N ARG A 129 2.92 -13.72 5.66
CA ARG A 129 2.82 -14.74 4.59
C ARG A 129 1.79 -14.39 3.51
N THR A 130 1.73 -15.23 2.47
CA THR A 130 0.82 -15.09 1.32
C THR A 130 -0.67 -15.07 1.69
N MET A 131 -1.05 -15.70 2.81
CA MET A 131 -2.43 -15.68 3.31
C MET A 131 -2.90 -14.27 3.67
N ALA A 132 -2.05 -13.43 4.27
CA ALA A 132 -2.40 -12.06 4.61
C ALA A 132 -2.81 -11.25 3.37
N PHE A 133 -2.09 -11.43 2.26
CA PHE A 133 -2.39 -10.72 1.01
C PHE A 133 -3.68 -11.21 0.37
N ARG A 134 -3.90 -12.53 0.34
CA ARG A 134 -5.16 -13.10 -0.17
C ARG A 134 -6.37 -12.60 0.62
N GLN A 135 -6.27 -12.60 1.96
CA GLN A 135 -7.34 -12.10 2.81
C GLN A 135 -7.56 -10.60 2.66
N ALA A 136 -6.49 -9.80 2.59
CA ALA A 136 -6.60 -8.35 2.36
C ALA A 136 -7.31 -8.04 1.04
N ARG A 137 -6.94 -8.74 -0.04
CA ARG A 137 -7.59 -8.64 -1.35
C ARG A 137 -9.07 -9.04 -1.27
N ALA A 138 -9.37 -10.20 -0.70
CA ALA A 138 -10.73 -10.72 -0.60
C ALA A 138 -11.65 -9.74 0.14
N ARG A 139 -11.20 -9.19 1.28
CA ARG A 139 -11.97 -8.19 2.05
C ARG A 139 -12.29 -6.93 1.23
N LYS A 140 -11.34 -6.46 0.41
CA LYS A 140 -11.57 -5.29 -0.45
C LYS A 140 -12.52 -5.62 -1.60
N LEU A 141 -12.35 -6.76 -2.25
CA LEU A 141 -13.28 -7.20 -3.31
C LEU A 141 -14.71 -7.35 -2.77
N GLU A 142 -14.88 -7.96 -1.59
CA GLU A 142 -16.18 -8.11 -0.92
C GLU A 142 -16.79 -6.74 -0.57
N LYS A 143 -16.00 -5.84 0.03
CA LYS A 143 -16.43 -4.48 0.39
C LYS A 143 -17.01 -3.71 -0.81
N TYR A 144 -16.40 -3.84 -1.98
CA TYR A 144 -16.78 -3.08 -3.17
C TYR A 144 -17.64 -3.86 -4.17
N ALA A 145 -17.97 -5.13 -3.90
CA ALA A 145 -18.84 -5.93 -4.76
C ALA A 145 -20.19 -5.25 -5.03
N PRO A 146 -20.93 -4.70 -4.03
CA PRO A 146 -22.20 -4.04 -4.29
C PRO A 146 -22.08 -2.81 -5.21
N LEU A 147 -20.99 -2.06 -5.08
CA LEU A 147 -20.71 -0.92 -5.95
C LEU A 147 -20.44 -1.37 -7.39
N ALA A 148 -19.64 -2.44 -7.55
CA ALA A 148 -19.35 -3.00 -8.86
C ALA A 148 -20.63 -3.55 -9.52
N ASP A 149 -21.51 -4.19 -8.77
CA ASP A 149 -22.79 -4.71 -9.29
C ASP A 149 -23.75 -3.59 -9.70
N THR A 150 -23.81 -2.51 -8.91
CA THR A 150 -24.58 -1.29 -9.25
C THR A 150 -24.10 -0.68 -10.58
N LEU A 151 -22.79 -0.63 -10.81
CA LEU A 151 -22.22 -0.10 -12.04
C LEU A 151 -22.43 -1.04 -13.23
N ARG A 152 -22.32 -2.36 -13.02
CA ARG A 152 -22.63 -3.36 -14.06
C ARG A 152 -24.09 -3.30 -14.50
N ALA A 153 -25.02 -3.12 -13.56
CA ALA A 153 -26.44 -2.94 -13.85
C ALA A 153 -26.73 -1.71 -14.73
N LYS A 154 -25.82 -0.72 -14.74
CA LYS A 154 -25.88 0.47 -15.59
C LYS A 154 -25.20 0.29 -16.96
N GLY A 155 -24.77 -0.93 -17.28
CA GLY A 155 -24.16 -1.27 -18.56
C GLY A 155 -22.65 -1.08 -18.61
N TYR A 156 -21.97 -0.83 -17.48
CA TYR A 156 -20.50 -0.74 -17.46
C TYR A 156 -19.86 -2.13 -17.36
N GLU A 157 -18.77 -2.34 -18.09
CA GLU A 157 -17.80 -3.39 -17.81
C GLU A 157 -16.91 -2.93 -16.65
N VAL A 158 -17.01 -3.62 -15.49
CA VAL A 158 -16.31 -3.20 -14.26
C VAL A 158 -15.21 -4.18 -13.88
N HIS A 159 -13.97 -3.71 -13.94
CA HIS A 159 -12.80 -4.38 -13.36
C HIS A 159 -12.53 -3.84 -11.97
N THR A 160 -12.55 -4.70 -10.96
CA THR A 160 -12.21 -4.34 -9.58
C THR A 160 -11.03 -5.17 -9.12
N ASP A 161 -9.98 -4.52 -8.64
CA ASP A 161 -8.80 -5.20 -8.12
C ASP A 161 -8.12 -4.39 -7.01
N THR A 162 -7.15 -4.99 -6.32
CA THR A 162 -6.41 -4.34 -5.23
C THR A 162 -4.91 -4.35 -5.51
N LEU A 163 -4.23 -3.21 -5.37
CA LEU A 163 -2.77 -3.14 -5.36
C LEU A 163 -2.28 -3.38 -3.94
N ILE A 164 -1.51 -4.46 -3.71
CA ILE A 164 -1.06 -4.86 -2.37
C ILE A 164 0.46 -4.75 -2.26
N VAL A 165 0.94 -3.91 -1.34
CA VAL A 165 2.36 -3.80 -0.99
C VAL A 165 2.50 -4.01 0.51
N GLY A 166 3.31 -4.99 0.92
CA GLY A 166 3.57 -5.26 2.33
C GLY A 166 4.29 -4.09 3.01
N THR A 167 4.01 -3.89 4.30
CA THR A 167 4.71 -2.86 5.09
C THR A 167 6.23 -3.02 5.12
N LEU A 168 6.74 -4.24 4.94
CA LEU A 168 8.16 -4.56 4.93
C LEU A 168 8.67 -4.90 3.50
N GLY A 169 7.93 -4.46 2.48
CA GLY A 169 8.37 -4.50 1.09
C GLY A 169 7.95 -5.73 0.28
N ALA A 170 7.15 -6.66 0.81
CA ALA A 170 6.61 -7.74 -0.01
C ALA A 170 5.70 -7.20 -1.13
N TRP A 171 5.83 -7.79 -2.31
CA TRP A 171 5.04 -7.43 -3.50
C TRP A 171 4.08 -8.57 -3.84
N ASP A 172 2.78 -8.29 -3.94
CA ASP A 172 1.81 -9.29 -4.39
C ASP A 172 2.00 -9.55 -5.90
N PRO A 173 2.25 -10.80 -6.34
CA PRO A 173 2.33 -11.13 -7.77
C PRO A 173 1.11 -10.71 -8.58
N LEU A 174 -0.08 -10.63 -7.97
CA LEU A 174 -1.30 -10.19 -8.65
C LEU A 174 -1.28 -8.70 -9.01
N ASN A 175 -0.38 -7.89 -8.43
CA ASN A 175 -0.19 -6.50 -8.83
C ASN A 175 0.24 -6.36 -10.29
N GLU A 176 0.91 -7.38 -10.86
CA GLU A 176 1.28 -7.36 -12.28
C GLU A 176 0.04 -7.32 -13.19
N ARG A 177 -1.09 -7.90 -12.75
CA ARG A 177 -2.37 -7.77 -13.46
C ARG A 177 -2.92 -6.35 -13.32
N VAL A 178 -2.93 -5.79 -12.11
CA VAL A 178 -3.39 -4.42 -11.83
C VAL A 178 -2.67 -3.41 -12.70
N LEU A 179 -1.33 -3.49 -12.75
CA LEU A 179 -0.50 -2.60 -13.55
C LEU A 179 -0.82 -2.72 -15.06
N ARG A 180 -0.99 -3.94 -15.57
CA ARG A 180 -1.41 -4.13 -16.97
C ARG A 180 -2.79 -3.55 -17.27
N THR A 181 -3.77 -3.77 -16.39
CA THR A 181 -5.12 -3.19 -16.53
C THR A 181 -5.07 -1.66 -16.53
N CYS A 182 -4.15 -1.06 -15.77
CA CYS A 182 -3.89 0.39 -15.76
C CYS A 182 -3.07 0.90 -16.96
N GLY A 183 -2.79 0.06 -17.97
CA GLY A 183 -2.03 0.44 -19.16
C GLY A 183 -0.52 0.59 -18.92
N VAL A 184 -0.01 0.09 -17.78
CA VAL A 184 1.42 0.18 -17.45
C VAL A 184 2.20 -0.91 -18.18
N GLY A 185 3.08 -0.49 -19.08
CA GLY A 185 3.95 -1.40 -19.84
C GLY A 185 4.93 -2.18 -18.94
N ARG A 186 5.31 -3.40 -19.35
CA ARG A 186 6.12 -4.34 -18.55
C ARG A 186 7.44 -3.76 -18.02
N ARG A 187 8.16 -2.97 -18.83
CA ARG A 187 9.42 -2.34 -18.41
C ARG A 187 9.19 -1.29 -17.32
N TYR A 188 8.15 -0.47 -17.48
CA TYR A 188 7.80 0.54 -16.48
C TYR A 188 7.23 -0.09 -15.20
N ALA A 189 6.46 -1.18 -15.32
CA ALA A 189 5.96 -1.94 -14.17
C ALA A 189 7.09 -2.43 -13.24
N GLN A 190 8.22 -2.87 -13.80
CA GLN A 190 9.39 -3.26 -13.00
C GLN A 190 9.98 -2.10 -12.19
N LEU A 191 10.02 -0.90 -12.78
CA LEU A 191 10.44 0.32 -12.09
C LEU A 191 9.42 0.72 -11.01
N MET A 192 8.13 0.72 -11.34
CA MET A 192 7.05 1.06 -10.43
C MET A 192 7.04 0.17 -9.19
N ARG A 193 7.24 -1.15 -9.37
CA ARG A 193 7.40 -2.09 -8.26
C ARG A 193 8.53 -1.66 -7.32
N ARG A 194 9.71 -1.33 -7.85
CA ARG A 194 10.87 -0.91 -7.03
C ARG A 194 10.58 0.39 -6.27
N LEU A 195 9.94 1.36 -6.94
CA LEU A 195 9.60 2.66 -6.34
C LEU A 195 8.55 2.52 -5.24
N MET A 196 7.44 1.82 -5.49
CA MET A 196 6.36 1.62 -4.53
C MET A 196 6.82 0.80 -3.31
N VAL A 197 7.62 -0.25 -3.53
CA VAL A 197 8.21 -1.04 -2.45
C VAL A 197 9.16 -0.16 -1.62
N SER A 198 9.99 0.65 -2.26
CA SER A 198 10.87 1.56 -1.54
C SER A 198 10.08 2.58 -0.72
N ASP A 199 9.03 3.19 -1.30
CA ASP A 199 8.15 4.13 -0.60
C ASP A 199 7.48 3.47 0.63
N ALA A 200 7.00 2.23 0.50
CA ALA A 200 6.42 1.49 1.62
C ALA A 200 7.44 1.23 2.76
N ILE A 201 8.66 0.77 2.42
CA ILE A 201 9.73 0.52 3.40
C ILE A 201 10.14 1.82 4.08
N ARG A 202 10.34 2.88 3.28
CA ARG A 202 10.73 4.22 3.72
C ARG A 202 9.81 4.73 4.82
N TRP A 203 8.51 4.71 4.56
CA TRP A 203 7.49 5.11 5.53
C TRP A 203 7.41 4.19 6.74
N SER A 204 7.52 2.87 6.55
CA SER A 204 7.52 1.93 7.69
C SER A 204 8.70 2.15 8.62
N ARG A 205 9.89 2.45 8.08
CA ARG A 205 11.06 2.83 8.86
C ARG A 205 10.80 4.12 9.61
N ASP A 206 10.25 5.14 8.96
CA ASP A 206 10.01 6.44 9.58
C ASP A 206 8.95 6.35 10.69
N ILE A 207 7.89 5.54 10.50
CA ILE A 207 6.90 5.19 11.56
C ILE A 207 7.59 4.52 12.73
N TYR A 208 8.43 3.52 12.47
CA TYR A 208 9.14 2.77 13.51
C TYR A 208 10.12 3.67 14.28
N THR A 209 10.90 4.50 13.60
CA THR A 209 11.85 5.41 14.24
C THR A 209 11.13 6.46 15.07
N GLU A 210 10.04 7.05 14.59
CA GLU A 210 9.20 7.93 15.41
C GLU A 210 8.60 7.18 16.60
N HIS A 211 8.21 5.92 16.41
CA HIS A 211 7.66 5.09 17.47
C HIS A 211 8.65 4.90 18.62
N VAL A 212 9.91 4.58 18.32
CA VAL A 212 10.92 4.29 19.35
C VAL A 212 11.51 5.57 19.94
N THR A 213 11.72 6.60 19.12
CA THR A 213 12.41 7.83 19.57
C THR A 213 11.47 8.91 20.10
N GLY A 214 10.19 8.87 19.72
CA GLY A 214 9.26 9.97 19.98
C GLY A 214 9.42 11.19 19.07
N HIS A 215 10.42 11.21 18.17
CA HIS A 215 10.66 12.34 17.27
C HIS A 215 10.02 12.12 15.90
N ARG A 216 9.18 13.08 15.47
CA ARG A 216 8.53 13.08 14.15
C ARG A 216 9.55 12.92 13.02
N GLN A 217 9.32 11.95 12.13
CA GLN A 217 10.27 11.61 11.05
C GLN A 217 9.87 12.13 9.66
N TYR A 218 8.68 12.74 9.54
CA TYR A 218 8.13 13.18 8.27
C TYR A 218 7.43 14.54 8.42
N GLN A 219 7.35 15.29 7.32
CA GLN A 219 6.58 16.52 7.21
C GLN A 219 5.26 16.24 6.47
N GLU A 220 4.23 17.03 6.76
CA GLU A 220 2.89 16.87 6.19
C GLU A 220 2.73 17.53 4.82
#